data_AF-X1M7D7-F1
#
_entry.id   AF-X1M7D7-F1
#
_cell.length_a   1.000
_cell.length_b   1.000
_cell.length_c   1.000
_cell.angle_alpha   90.00
_cell.angle_beta   90.00
_cell.angle_gamma   90.00
#
_symmetry.space_group_name_H-M   'P 1'
#
loop_
_entity.id
_entity.type
_entity.pdbx_description
1 polymer ?
#
loop_
_entity_poly.entity_id
_entity_poly.type
_entity_poly.pdbx_seq_one_letter_code
_entity_poly.pdbx_strand_id
1 'polypeptide(L)'
;MHFLDKSQPFDTYDLPSDGEAKPYSDMLVAQAVKFTKGVRTQIALIPTITGSQSQLLVLLANTGTRGLVRVPHDEAECSRTLGEYREFIEHRDTRFRELAQERTVDEEIQEKTLLALMAKIR
;
A
#
# COMPACT_ATOMS: atom_id res chain seq x y z
N MET A 1 -6.87 15.08 1.45
CA MET A 1 -5.41 14.90 1.40
C MET A 1 -5.02 14.56 -0.02
N HIS A 2 -4.09 15.31 -0.61
CA HIS A 2 -3.52 15.01 -1.93
C HIS A 2 -2.02 14.89 -1.72
N PHE A 3 -1.53 13.65 -1.66
CA PHE A 3 -0.13 13.33 -1.42
C PHE A 3 0.73 13.58 -2.69
N LEU A 4 0.12 13.43 -3.86
CA LEU A 4 0.76 13.61 -5.17
C LEU A 4 0.68 15.06 -5.64
N ASP A 5 1.83 15.64 -5.99
CA ASP A 5 1.89 16.85 -6.79
C ASP A 5 1.57 16.52 -8.27
N LYS A 6 0.41 17.00 -8.73
CA LYS A 6 -0.07 16.77 -10.11
C LYS A 6 0.59 17.69 -11.12
N SER A 7 1.39 18.66 -10.69
CA SER A 7 2.17 19.53 -11.58
C SER A 7 3.44 18.84 -12.11
N GLN A 8 3.84 17.73 -11.50
CA GLN A 8 5.01 16.94 -11.90
C GLN A 8 4.62 15.69 -12.72
N PRO A 9 5.56 15.13 -13.50
CA PRO A 9 5.33 13.88 -14.24
C PRO A 9 4.99 12.71 -13.31
N PHE A 10 3.95 11.97 -13.68
CA PHE A 10 3.52 10.77 -12.99
C PHE A 10 3.19 9.66 -13.99
N ASP A 11 3.41 8.42 -13.56
CA ASP A 11 2.88 7.24 -14.23
C ASP A 11 1.55 6.85 -13.64
N THR A 12 0.71 6.18 -14.44
CA THR A 12 -0.50 5.53 -13.95
C THR A 12 -0.32 4.02 -14.07
N TYR A 13 -0.44 3.34 -12.94
CA TYR A 13 -0.36 1.89 -12.84
C TYR A 13 -1.74 1.32 -12.52
N ASP A 14 -2.12 0.25 -13.22
CA ASP A 14 -3.34 -0.50 -12.92
C ASP A 14 -3.03 -1.63 -11.94
N LEU A 15 -3.47 -1.48 -10.70
CA LEU A 15 -3.24 -2.46 -9.63
C LEU A 15 -4.35 -3.51 -9.63
N PRO A 16 -4.00 -4.81 -9.73
CA PRO A 16 -4.98 -5.90 -9.67
C PRO A 16 -5.81 -5.80 -8.41
N SER A 17 -7.12 -6.11 -8.49
CA SER A 17 -8.05 -6.05 -7.36
C SER A 17 -7.68 -6.99 -6.20
N ASP A 18 -6.93 -8.05 -6.50
CA ASP A 18 -6.53 -9.08 -5.54
C ASP A 18 -5.00 -9.20 -5.43
N GLY A 19 -4.55 -10.02 -4.48
CA GLY A 19 -3.18 -10.50 -4.36
C GLY A 19 -2.26 -9.59 -3.54
N GLU A 20 -1.27 -10.23 -2.93
CA GLU A 20 -0.22 -9.58 -2.15
C GLU A 20 0.84 -9.02 -3.10
N ALA A 21 1.20 -7.75 -2.94
CA ALA A 21 2.23 -7.09 -3.72
C ALA A 21 3.60 -7.25 -3.05
N LYS A 22 4.62 -7.62 -3.83
CA LYS A 22 6.02 -7.72 -3.38
C LYS A 22 6.96 -7.08 -4.40
N PRO A 23 8.04 -6.42 -3.95
CA PRO A 23 9.12 -6.01 -4.85
C PRO A 23 9.69 -7.22 -5.58
N TYR A 24 10.00 -7.04 -6.86
CA TYR A 24 10.58 -8.06 -7.73
C TYR A 24 11.64 -7.45 -8.64
N SER A 25 12.72 -8.19 -8.83
CA SER A 25 13.79 -7.87 -9.77
C SER A 25 14.42 -9.16 -10.26
N ASP A 26 14.76 -9.25 -11.53
CA ASP A 26 15.53 -10.33 -12.12
C ASP A 26 16.52 -9.80 -13.19
N MET A 27 17.11 -10.71 -13.97
CA MET A 27 18.08 -10.32 -15.02
C MET A 27 17.44 -9.59 -16.21
N LEU A 28 16.12 -9.71 -16.42
CA LEU A 28 15.39 -9.13 -17.56
C LEU A 28 14.60 -7.89 -17.15
N VAL A 29 14.19 -7.83 -15.88
CA VAL A 29 13.35 -6.80 -15.28
C VAL A 29 14.11 -6.24 -14.10
N ALA A 30 14.73 -5.08 -14.30
CA ALA A 30 15.51 -4.43 -13.26
C ALA A 30 14.69 -4.21 -11.99
N GLN A 31 13.44 -3.70 -12.14
CA GLN A 31 12.57 -3.36 -11.01
C GLN A 31 11.09 -3.51 -11.39
N ALA A 32 10.33 -4.17 -10.53
CA ALA A 32 8.90 -4.41 -10.70
C ALA A 32 8.19 -4.71 -9.38
N VAL A 33 6.86 -4.69 -9.43
CA VAL A 33 5.99 -5.20 -8.37
C VAL A 33 5.28 -6.46 -8.85
N LYS A 34 5.53 -7.56 -8.15
CA LYS A 34 4.88 -8.84 -8.41
C LYS A 34 3.66 -9.00 -7.50
N PHE A 35 2.54 -9.38 -8.08
CA PHE A 35 1.30 -9.69 -7.37
C PHE A 35 1.09 -11.19 -7.33
N THR A 36 0.88 -11.73 -6.13
CA THR A 36 0.62 -13.16 -5.92
C THR A 36 -0.69 -13.40 -5.18
N LYS A 37 -1.52 -14.32 -5.67
CA LYS A 37 -2.71 -14.83 -4.98
C LYS A 37 -2.42 -16.22 -4.40
N GLY A 38 -2.41 -16.33 -3.08
CA GLY A 38 -1.96 -17.54 -2.39
C GLY A 38 -0.46 -17.77 -2.55
N VAL A 39 -0.01 -19.02 -2.37
CA VAL A 39 1.41 -19.35 -2.21
C VAL A 39 2.21 -19.26 -3.51
N ARG A 40 1.58 -19.50 -4.67
CA ARG A 40 2.33 -19.69 -5.94
C ARG A 40 1.76 -18.98 -7.16
N THR A 41 0.51 -18.51 -7.12
CA THR A 41 -0.12 -17.97 -8.33
C THR A 41 0.27 -16.52 -8.51
N GLN A 42 1.17 -16.24 -9.44
CA GLN A 42 1.41 -14.88 -9.92
C GLN A 42 0.23 -14.42 -10.77
N ILE A 43 -0.37 -13.30 -10.41
CA ILE A 43 -1.54 -12.74 -11.12
C ILE A 43 -1.18 -11.48 -11.92
N ALA A 44 -0.10 -10.78 -11.54
CA ALA A 44 0.43 -9.66 -12.32
C ALA A 44 1.91 -9.43 -12.01
N LEU A 45 2.58 -8.77 -12.93
CA LEU A 45 3.91 -8.20 -12.78
C LEU A 45 3.91 -6.82 -13.40
N ILE A 46 4.12 -5.79 -12.58
CA ILE A 46 4.08 -4.39 -13.00
C ILE A 46 5.50 -3.85 -13.00
N PRO A 47 6.11 -3.59 -14.17
CA PRO A 47 7.44 -2.98 -14.24
C PRO A 47 7.39 -1.54 -13.70
N THR A 48 8.43 -1.12 -12.99
CA THR A 48 8.58 0.25 -12.51
C THR A 48 9.88 0.86 -13.00
N ILE A 49 9.95 2.18 -13.07
CA ILE A 49 11.15 2.90 -13.49
C ILE A 49 12.18 2.92 -12.35
N THR A 50 11.72 3.20 -11.12
CA THR A 50 12.60 3.35 -9.95
C THR A 50 12.17 2.48 -8.76
N GLY A 51 13.06 2.35 -7.78
CA GLY A 51 12.84 1.48 -6.61
C GLY A 51 11.82 2.07 -5.67
N SER A 52 11.83 3.39 -5.57
CA SER A 52 10.86 4.16 -4.79
C SER A 52 9.45 4.02 -5.35
N GLN A 53 9.29 3.95 -6.68
CA GLN A 53 7.99 3.63 -7.29
C GLN A 53 7.53 2.22 -6.91
N SER A 54 8.41 1.22 -7.03
CA SER A 54 8.13 -0.15 -6.60
C SER A 54 7.68 -0.22 -5.14
N GLN A 55 8.39 0.46 -4.23
CA GLN A 55 8.03 0.49 -2.81
C GLN A 55 6.69 1.18 -2.55
N LEU A 56 6.42 2.29 -3.23
CA LEU A 56 5.17 3.03 -3.08
C LEU A 56 3.98 2.21 -3.59
N LEU A 57 4.12 1.55 -4.73
CA LEU A 57 3.08 0.65 -5.26
C LEU A 57 2.80 -0.55 -4.35
N VAL A 58 3.84 -1.15 -3.77
CA VAL A 58 3.69 -2.24 -2.79
C VAL A 58 2.91 -1.76 -1.56
N LEU A 59 3.25 -0.58 -1.03
CA LEU A 59 2.56 0.01 0.10
C LEU A 59 1.09 0.26 -0.23
N LEU A 60 0.81 0.91 -1.36
CA LEU A 60 -0.56 1.23 -1.79
C LEU A 60 -1.41 -0.04 -1.99
N ALA A 61 -0.88 -1.03 -2.70
CA ALA A 61 -1.57 -2.30 -2.92
C ALA A 61 -1.89 -3.05 -1.62
N ASN A 62 -0.91 -3.17 -0.72
CA ASN A 62 -1.08 -3.94 0.51
C ASN A 62 -1.90 -3.22 1.59
N THR A 63 -2.12 -1.91 1.42
CA THR A 63 -2.96 -1.09 2.32
C THR A 63 -4.40 -0.95 1.84
N GLY A 64 -4.75 -1.59 0.72
CA GLY A 64 -6.11 -1.65 0.17
C GLY A 64 -6.36 -0.76 -1.05
N THR A 65 -5.37 -0.01 -1.51
CA THR A 65 -5.51 0.82 -2.73
C THR A 65 -5.37 -0.05 -3.97
N ARG A 66 -6.39 -0.05 -4.84
CA ARG A 66 -6.50 -0.92 -6.02
C ARG A 66 -6.99 -0.15 -7.24
N GLY A 67 -6.83 -0.73 -8.43
CA GLY A 67 -7.16 -0.08 -9.71
C GLY A 67 -6.12 0.96 -10.12
N LEU A 68 -6.56 2.03 -10.80
CA LEU A 68 -5.65 3.03 -11.36
C LEU A 68 -5.06 3.93 -10.28
N VAL A 69 -3.74 3.81 -10.09
CA VAL A 69 -2.97 4.58 -9.12
C VAL A 69 -1.93 5.42 -9.85
N ARG A 70 -1.82 6.69 -9.45
CA ARG A 70 -0.80 7.60 -9.97
C ARG A 70 0.40 7.62 -9.05
N VAL A 71 1.59 7.53 -9.64
CA VAL A 71 2.87 7.47 -8.91
C VAL A 71 3.84 8.47 -9.54
N PRO A 72 4.54 9.31 -8.76
CA PRO A 72 5.52 10.24 -9.31
C PRO A 72 6.64 9.52 -10.07
N HIS A 73 7.27 10.21 -11.02
CA HIS A 73 8.52 9.75 -11.63
C HIS A 73 9.74 10.02 -10.73
N ASP A 74 9.74 11.19 -10.10
CA ASP A 74 10.88 11.66 -9.31
C ASP A 74 11.05 10.83 -8.04
N GLU A 75 12.29 10.42 -7.77
CA GLU A 75 12.62 9.52 -6.66
C GLU A 75 12.47 10.20 -5.29
N ALA A 76 12.79 11.49 -5.20
CA ALA A 76 12.62 12.26 -3.97
C ALA A 76 11.12 12.48 -3.69
N GLU A 77 10.33 12.77 -4.72
CA GLU A 77 8.89 12.90 -4.61
C GLU A 77 8.20 11.57 -4.26
N CYS A 78 8.66 10.45 -4.83
CA CYS A 78 8.21 9.11 -4.42
C CYS A 78 8.51 8.85 -2.96
N SER A 79 9.72 9.20 -2.50
CA SER A 79 10.15 9.00 -1.11
C SER A 79 9.35 9.87 -0.14
N ARG A 80 9.09 11.13 -0.50
CA ARG A 80 8.22 12.05 0.26
C ARG A 80 6.82 11.50 0.37
N THR A 81 6.21 11.15 -0.77
CA THR A 81 4.85 10.59 -0.84
C THR A 81 4.75 9.31 -0.01
N LEU A 82 5.75 8.44 -0.09
CA LEU A 82 5.81 7.20 0.67
C LEU A 82 5.94 7.45 2.18
N GLY A 83 6.73 8.44 2.60
CA GLY A 83 6.81 8.87 4.00
C GLY A 83 5.47 9.37 4.52
N GLU A 84 4.85 10.33 3.83
CA GLU A 84 3.55 10.89 4.21
C GLU A 84 2.45 9.81 4.28
N TYR A 85 2.47 8.86 3.34
CA TYR A 85 1.49 7.77 3.33
C TYR A 85 1.70 6.79 4.49
N ARG A 86 2.96 6.49 4.85
CA ARG A 86 3.27 5.67 6.03
C ARG A 86 2.80 6.34 7.31
N GLU A 87 3.12 7.62 7.49
CA GLU A 87 2.67 8.39 8.66
C GLU A 87 1.14 8.42 8.75
N PHE A 88 0.45 8.62 7.63
CA PHE A 88 -1.00 8.58 7.58
C PHE A 88 -1.57 7.22 8.01
N ILE A 89 -0.99 6.11 7.53
CA ILE A 89 -1.40 4.75 7.92
C ILE A 89 -1.16 4.53 9.41
N GLU A 90 0.00 4.94 9.94
CA GLU A 90 0.32 4.79 11.35
C GLU A 90 -0.65 5.57 12.25
N HIS A 91 -0.96 6.82 11.88
CA HIS A 91 -1.96 7.62 12.60
C HIS A 91 -3.34 6.98 12.55
N ARG A 92 -3.76 6.50 11.38
CA ARG A 92 -5.04 5.82 11.19
C ARG A 92 -5.11 4.56 12.07
N ASP A 93 -4.09 3.72 12.02
CA ASP A 93 -4.04 2.46 12.77
C ASP A 93 -3.97 2.71 14.28
N THR A 94 -3.25 3.74 14.72
CA THR A 94 -3.23 4.20 16.13
C THR A 94 -4.62 4.66 16.56
N ARG A 95 -5.29 5.48 15.75
CA ARG A 95 -6.64 5.96 16.04
C ARG A 95 -7.65 4.81 16.12
N PHE A 96 -7.51 3.78 15.29
CA PHE A 96 -8.35 2.59 15.40
C PHE A 96 -8.11 1.79 16.68
N ARG A 97 -6.85 1.67 17.12
CA ARG A 97 -6.55 1.04 18.42
C ARG A 97 -7.17 1.81 19.59
N GLU A 98 -7.02 3.14 19.60
CA GLU A 98 -7.66 4.00 20.61
C GLU A 98 -9.17 3.81 20.64
N LEU A 99 -9.84 3.85 19.48
CA LEU A 99 -11.28 3.65 19.38
C LEU A 99 -11.73 2.26 19.84
N ALA A 100 -10.93 1.22 19.59
CA ALA A 100 -11.20 -0.13 20.08
C ALA A 100 -11.07 -0.21 21.61
N GLN A 101 -10.05 0.45 22.18
CA GLN A 101 -9.82 0.53 23.62
C GLN A 101 -10.90 1.33 24.35
N GLU A 102 -11.32 2.48 23.81
CA GLU A 102 -12.34 3.35 24.42
C GLU A 102 -13.73 2.69 24.49
N ARG A 103 -14.04 1.75 23.60
CA ARG A 103 -15.39 1.17 23.46
C ARG A 103 -15.56 -0.20 24.10
N THR A 104 -14.51 -0.80 24.61
CA THR A 104 -14.56 -2.21 25.03
C THR A 104 -13.76 -2.42 26.30
N VAL A 105 -14.42 -2.86 27.37
CA VAL A 105 -13.79 -3.09 28.69
C VAL A 105 -13.09 -4.46 28.77
N ASP A 106 -13.35 -5.33 27.79
CA ASP A 106 -12.83 -6.69 27.69
C ASP A 106 -11.77 -6.79 26.58
N GLU A 107 -10.55 -7.18 26.94
CA GLU A 107 -9.39 -7.29 26.04
C GLU A 107 -9.61 -8.28 24.88
N GLU A 108 -10.36 -9.37 25.09
CA GLU A 108 -10.66 -10.34 24.02
C GLU A 108 -11.61 -9.74 22.98
N ILE A 109 -12.56 -8.91 23.43
CA ILE A 109 -13.48 -8.21 22.54
C ILE A 109 -12.78 -7.02 21.86
N GLN A 110 -11.82 -6.36 22.52
CA GLN A 110 -10.99 -5.33 21.89
C GLN A 110 -10.21 -5.89 20.70
N GLU A 111 -9.52 -7.03 20.88
CA GLU A 111 -8.73 -7.66 19.81
C GLU A 111 -9.61 -8.06 18.62
N LYS A 112 -10.75 -8.70 18.88
CA LYS A 112 -11.72 -9.08 17.82
C LYS A 112 -12.29 -7.86 17.11
N THR A 113 -12.59 -6.78 17.83
CA THR A 113 -13.12 -5.54 17.25
C THR A 113 -12.09 -4.84 16.39
N LEU A 114 -10.83 -4.77 16.84
CA LEU A 114 -9.72 -4.22 16.07
C LEU A 114 -9.50 -5.02 14.77
N LEU A 115 -9.46 -6.36 14.86
CA LEU A 115 -9.34 -7.23 13.69
C LEU A 115 -10.50 -7.03 12.71
N ALA A 116 -11.74 -6.92 13.20
CA ALA A 116 -12.92 -6.67 12.36
C ALA A 116 -12.88 -5.29 11.68
N LEU A 117 -12.45 -4.24 12.39
CA LEU A 117 -12.29 -2.89 11.84
C LEU A 117 -11.20 -2.87 10.76
N MET A 118 -10.06 -3.53 11.00
CA MET A 118 -8.98 -3.62 10.03
C MET A 118 -9.38 -4.46 8.79
N ALA A 119 -10.18 -5.51 8.96
CA ALA A 119 -10.67 -6.34 7.86
C ALA A 119 -11.64 -5.61 6.92
N LYS A 120 -12.34 -4.56 7.40
CA LYS A 120 -13.28 -3.76 6.59
C LYS A 120 -12.60 -2.73 5.69
N ILE A 121 -11.28 -2.52 5.85
CA ILE A 121 -10.48 -1.55 5.11
C ILE A 121 -9.64 -2.24 4.01
N ARG A 122 -9.54 -3.57 4.05
CA ARG A 122 -8.82 -4.39 3.05
C ARG A 122 -9.67 -4.71 1.83
#